data_AF-A0A645H2G7-F1
#
_entry.id   AF-A0A645H2G7-F1
#
_cell.length_a   1.000
_cell.length_b   1.000
_cell.length_c   1.000
_cell.angle_alpha   90.00
_cell.angle_beta   90.00
_cell.angle_gamma   90.00
#
_symmetry.space_group_name_H-M   'P 1'
#
loop_
_entity.id
_entity.type
_entity.pdbx_description
1 polymer ?
#
loop_
_entity_poly.entity_id
_entity_poly.type
_entity_poly.pdbx_seq_one_letter_code
_entity_poly.pdbx_strand_id
1 'polypeptide(L)' 'METEQGMMVVKGEGLNIKQLNLEQGNIIIDGIVKAISYEEANQSKKGLLNRLLR' A
#
# COMPACT_ATOMS: atom_id res chain seq x y z
N MET A 1 -4.82 0.42 -1.98
CA MET A 1 -5.36 -0.87 -2.45
C MET A 1 -4.74 -1.96 -1.60
N GLU A 2 -5.56 -2.79 -0.96
CA GLU A 2 -5.05 -3.92 -0.19
C GLU A 2 -4.60 -5.03 -1.15
N THR A 3 -3.42 -5.58 -0.89
CA THR A 3 -2.79 -6.66 -1.66
C THR A 3 -2.18 -7.66 -0.67
N GLU A 4 -1.70 -8.81 -1.17
CA GLU A 4 -1.00 -9.79 -0.33
C GLU A 4 0.25 -9.23 0.36
N GLN A 5 0.87 -8.18 -0.19
CA GLN A 5 2.04 -7.51 0.38
C GLN A 5 1.66 -6.31 1.28
N GLY A 6 0.37 -6.14 1.59
CA GLY A 6 -0.16 -5.03 2.38
C GLY A 6 -0.78 -3.93 1.53
N MET A 7 -0.88 -2.72 2.11
CA MET A 7 -1.52 -1.58 1.46
C MET A 7 -0.61 -0.96 0.39
N MET A 8 -0.99 -1.10 -0.87
CA MET A 8 -0.36 -0.41 -1.99
C MET A 8 -0.96 0.99 -2.18
N VAL A 9 -0.09 1.99 -2.28
CA VAL A 9 -0.42 3.39 -2.59
C VAL A 9 0.17 3.75 -3.95
N VAL A 10 -0.67 4.24 -4.85
CA VAL A 10 -0.28 4.74 -6.17
C VAL A 10 -0.53 6.25 -6.19
N LYS A 11 0.47 7.02 -6.62
CA LYS A 11 0.39 8.48 -6.76
C LYS A 11 0.69 8.88 -8.20
N GLY A 12 -0.01 9.90 -8.68
CA GLY A 12 -0.01 10.26 -10.08
C GLY A 12 -0.93 11.43 -10.39
N GLU A 13 -1.17 11.64 -11.67
CA GLU A 13 -2.09 12.66 -12.18
C GLU A 13 -3.19 12.01 -13.01
N GLY A 14 -4.42 12.51 -12.87
CA GLY A 14 -5.56 12.01 -13.64
C GLY A 14 -5.87 10.53 -13.43
N LEU A 15 -5.53 9.97 -12.26
CA LEU A 15 -5.77 8.56 -11.93
C LEU A 15 -7.27 8.30 -11.79
N ASN A 16 -7.86 7.67 -12.79
CA ASN A 16 -9.27 7.33 -12.87
C ASN A 16 -9.44 5.81 -12.93
N ILE A 17 -10.28 5.25 -12.07
CA ILE A 17 -10.61 3.83 -12.10
C ILE A 17 -11.54 3.58 -13.29
N LYS A 18 -11.08 2.78 -14.26
CA LYS A 18 -11.88 2.33 -15.41
C LYS A 18 -12.71 1.11 -15.07
N GLN A 19 -12.13 0.20 -14.30
CA GLN A 19 -12.78 -1.04 -13.89
C GLN A 19 -12.27 -1.50 -12.54
N LEU A 20 -13.18 -1.99 -11.70
CA LEU A 20 -12.87 -2.68 -10.46
C LEU A 20 -13.62 -4.01 -10.48
N ASN A 21 -12.88 -5.11 -10.43
CA ASN A 21 -13.46 -6.44 -10.29
C ASN A 21 -12.98 -7.07 -8.98
N LEU A 22 -13.89 -7.14 -8.02
CA LEU A 22 -13.63 -7.66 -6.68
C LEU A 22 -13.55 -9.18 -6.64
N GLU A 23 -14.26 -9.87 -7.52
CA GLU A 23 -14.23 -11.34 -7.61
C GLU A 23 -12.89 -11.84 -8.16
N GLN A 24 -12.36 -11.14 -9.16
CA GLN A 24 -11.07 -11.45 -9.79
C GLN A 24 -9.89 -10.76 -9.08
N GLY A 25 -10.16 -9.85 -8.15
CA GLY A 25 -9.14 -9.14 -7.38
C GLY A 25 -8.29 -8.16 -8.19
N ASN A 26 -8.80 -7.64 -9.32
CA ASN A 26 -8.06 -6.74 -10.20
C ASN A 26 -8.75 -5.40 -10.40
N ILE A 27 -7.93 -4.38 -10.65
CA ILE A 27 -8.34 -3.00 -10.91
C ILE A 27 -7.63 -2.48 -12.16
N ILE A 28 -8.34 -1.72 -12.98
CA ILE A 28 -7.78 -1.04 -14.16
C ILE A 28 -7.90 0.46 -13.89
N ILE A 29 -6.76 1.15 -13.92
CA ILE A 29 -6.64 2.59 -13.70
C ILE A 29 -6.03 3.23 -14.94
N ASP A 30 -6.57 4.37 -15.34
CA ASP A 30 -6.09 5.20 -16.44
C ASP A 30 -5.55 6.52 -15.88
N GLY A 31 -4.45 7.03 -16.42
CA GLY A 31 -3.76 8.24 -15.94
C GLY A 31 -2.23 8.13 -15.92
N ILE A 32 -1.54 9.13 -15.39
CA ILE A 32 -0.08 9.17 -15.31
C ILE A 32 0.36 8.72 -13.93
N VAL A 33 1.07 7.59 -13.85
CA VAL A 33 1.67 7.11 -12.59
C VAL A 33 3.01 7.81 -12.36
N LYS A 34 3.15 8.43 -11.19
CA LYS A 34 4.40 9.07 -10.75
C LYS A 34 5.15 8.28 -9.69
N ALA A 35 4.42 7.54 -8.86
CA ALA A 35 5.01 6.70 -7.82
C ALA A 35 4.08 5.54 -7.44
N ILE A 36 4.69 4.43 -7.03
CA ILE A 36 4.03 3.27 -6.42
C ILE A 36 4.83 2.91 -5.17
N SER A 37 4.14 2.72 -4.04
CA SER A 37 4.75 2.32 -2.77
C SER A 37 3.83 1.38 -2.01
N TYR A 38 4.39 0.40 -1.31
CA TYR A 38 3.66 -0.33 -0.27
C TYR A 38 3.86 0.39 1.06
N GLU A 39 2.80 0.56 1.84
CA GLU A 39 2.93 0.98 3.23
C GLU A 39 3.58 -0.15 4.02
N GLU A 40 4.66 0.18 4.75
CA GLU A 40 5.26 -0.77 5.67
C GLU A 40 4.22 -1.15 6.72
N ALA A 41 3.85 -2.43 6.78
CA ALA A 41 3.13 -2.99 7.91
C ALA A 41 4.03 -2.77 9.13
N ASN A 42 3.74 -1.74 9.92
CA ASN A 42 4.52 -1.28 11.07
C ASN A 42 5.22 -2.45 11.76
N GLN A 43 6.49 -2.69 11.43
CA GLN A 43 7.33 -3.52 12.27
C GLN A 43 7.49 -2.74 13.55
N SER A 44 6.67 -3.08 14.54
CA SER A 44 6.75 -2.50 15.86
C SER A 44 8.21 -2.56 16.31
N LYS A 45 8.88 -1.40 16.40
CA LYS A 45 10.24 -1.27 16.91
C LYS A 45 10.25 -1.53 18.42
N LYS A 46 9.76 -2.68 18.86
CA LYS A 46 9.80 -3.16 20.25
C LYS A 46 11.08 -3.99 20.45
N GLY A 47 12.24 -3.40 20.18
CA GLY A 47 13.51 -4.14 20.20
C GLY A 47 14.44 -3.84 21.37
N LEU A 48 14.61 -2.56 21.71
CA LEU A 48 15.77 -2.15 22.51
C LEU A 48 15.41 -1.30 23.74
N LEU A 49 14.42 -0.40 23.62
CA LEU A 49 14.05 0.51 24.71
C LEU A 49 13.31 -0.21 25.85
N ASN A 50 12.61 -1.31 25.54
CA ASN A 50 11.84 -2.08 26.52
C ASN A 50 12.72 -3.02 27.38
N ARG A 51 13.98 -3.23 27.00
CA ARG A 51 14.95 -4.05 27.75
C ARG A 51 15.79 -3.24 28.74
N LEU A 52 15.84 -1.92 28.59
CA LEU A 52 16.65 -1.02 29.41
C LEU A 52 15.86 -0.38 30.57
N LEU A 53 14.53 -0.46 30.55
CA LEU A 53 13.64 0.03 31.61
C LEU A 53 13.16 -1.08 32.58
N ARG A 54 13.88 -2.21 32.62
CA ARG A 54 13.74 -3.24 33.67
C ARG A 54 14.92 -3.16 34.62
#